data_AF-U7UJH7-F1
#
_entry.id   AF-U7UJH7-F1
#
_cell.length_a   1.000
_cell.length_b   1.000
_cell.length_c   1.000
_cell.angle_alpha   90.00
_cell.angle_beta   90.00
_cell.angle_gamma   90.00
#
_symmetry.space_group_name_H-M   'P 1'
#
loop_
_entity.id
_entity.type
_entity.pdbx_description
1 polymer ?
#
loop_
_entity_poly.entity_id
_entity_poly.type
_entity_poly.pdbx_seq_one_letter_code
_entity_poly.pdbx_strand_id
1 'polypeptide(L)'
;MKRTLGLLLMLTAAVTFSAGAYNPYAPNPFDTMDRSSWEFVYLEALTEKGLTGVDKSRFSPDYSLTRYEMAQMVETAWRNRQLAATADQEKITKLRQAFRRELPERADDDDTGKDAKTYDWRSGEIR
;
A
#
# COMPACT_ATOMS: atom_id res chain seq x y z
N MET A 1 29.37 47.25 4.66
CA MET A 1 28.18 47.05 3.80
C MET A 1 28.39 46.08 2.63
N LYS A 2 29.58 45.95 2.03
CA LYS A 2 29.81 45.07 0.86
C LYS A 2 30.11 43.59 1.19
N ARG A 3 30.45 43.26 2.45
CA ARG A 3 30.78 41.90 2.91
C ARG A 3 29.58 41.11 3.46
N THR A 4 28.56 41.81 3.96
CA THR A 4 27.30 41.20 4.43
C THR A 4 26.33 40.88 3.28
N LEU A 5 26.51 41.53 2.13
CA LEU A 5 25.70 41.30 0.93
C LEU A 5 25.99 39.93 0.28
N GLY A 6 27.25 39.45 0.34
CA GLY A 6 27.61 38.13 -0.16
C GLY A 6 27.10 36.97 0.70
N LEU A 7 27.02 37.18 2.02
CA LEU A 7 26.49 36.18 2.96
C LEU A 7 24.97 36.03 2.87
N LEU A 8 24.23 37.10 2.55
CA LEU A 8 22.78 37.02 2.32
C LEU A 8 22.42 36.35 0.97
N LEU A 9 23.31 36.46 -0.03
CA LEU A 9 23.15 35.81 -1.34
C LEU A 9 23.44 34.29 -1.28
N MET A 10 24.32 33.85 -0.38
CA MET A 10 24.59 32.41 -0.17
C MET A 10 23.51 31.70 0.66
N LEU A 11 22.77 32.42 1.52
CA LEU A 11 21.70 31.81 2.33
C LEU A 11 20.43 31.50 1.51
N THR A 12 20.21 32.19 0.39
CA THR A 12 19.04 32.03 -0.47
C THR A 12 19.21 30.92 -1.53
N ALA A 13 20.45 30.49 -1.79
CA ALA A 13 20.74 29.41 -2.75
C ALA A 13 20.49 27.99 -2.21
N ALA A 14 20.15 27.84 -0.92
CA ALA A 14 19.98 26.53 -0.27
C ALA A 14 18.55 25.95 -0.33
N VAL A 15 17.59 26.60 -1.00
CA VAL A 15 16.17 26.22 -0.91
C VAL A 15 15.60 25.57 -2.18
N THR A 16 16.34 25.52 -3.28
CA THR A 16 15.78 24.98 -4.54
C THR A 16 16.32 23.59 -4.85
N PHE A 17 15.38 22.69 -5.16
CA PHE A 17 15.54 21.36 -5.77
C PHE A 17 15.52 20.11 -4.88
N SER A 18 14.44 19.93 -4.10
CA SER A 18 13.99 18.57 -3.75
C SER A 18 13.03 18.04 -4.83
N ALA A 19 13.54 17.79 -6.05
CA ALA A 19 12.80 17.10 -7.12
C ALA A 19 13.28 15.64 -7.34
N GLY A 20 14.10 15.10 -6.43
CA GLY A 20 14.87 13.88 -6.65
C GLY A 20 14.18 12.54 -6.38
N ALA A 21 12.89 12.51 -6.02
CA ALA A 21 12.19 11.27 -5.67
C ALA A 21 10.98 10.95 -6.56
N TYR A 22 10.73 11.72 -7.61
CA TYR A 22 9.69 11.37 -8.57
C TYR A 22 10.20 10.26 -9.51
N ASN A 23 9.82 9.01 -9.23
CA ASN A 23 10.05 7.89 -10.13
C ASN A 23 8.81 7.72 -11.03
N PRO A 24 8.86 8.10 -12.32
CA PRO A 24 7.73 7.94 -13.24
C PRO A 24 7.38 6.47 -13.52
N TYR A 25 8.24 5.53 -13.11
CA TYR A 25 8.01 4.09 -13.22
C TYR A 25 7.54 3.46 -11.90
N ALA A 26 7.30 4.25 -10.85
CA ALA A 26 6.64 3.75 -9.66
C ALA A 26 5.16 3.50 -9.97
N PRO A 27 4.60 2.32 -9.64
CA PRO A 27 3.17 2.04 -9.77
C PRO A 27 2.33 3.14 -9.12
N ASN A 28 1.41 3.72 -9.88
CA ASN A 28 0.52 4.77 -9.42
C ASN A 28 -0.71 4.14 -8.72
N PRO A 29 -0.95 4.43 -7.43
CA PRO A 29 -2.10 3.85 -6.73
C PRO A 29 -3.45 4.41 -7.20
N PHE A 30 -3.46 5.51 -7.95
CA PHE A 30 -4.68 6.09 -8.52
C PHE A 30 -5.00 5.57 -9.92
N ASP A 31 -4.19 4.67 -10.46
CA ASP A 31 -4.52 4.01 -11.73
C ASP A 31 -5.74 3.10 -11.55
N THR A 32 -6.55 3.05 -12.61
CA THR A 32 -7.70 2.14 -12.68
C THR A 32 -7.20 0.70 -12.70
N MET A 33 -7.76 -0.15 -11.85
CA MET A 33 -7.39 -1.56 -11.81
C MET A 33 -8.02 -2.30 -13.00
N ASP A 34 -7.26 -3.23 -13.58
CA ASP A 34 -7.78 -4.14 -14.60
C ASP A 34 -8.87 -5.03 -14.00
N ARG A 35 -10.05 -5.03 -14.61
CA ARG A 35 -11.21 -5.84 -14.20
C ARG A 35 -10.98 -7.34 -14.35
N SER A 36 -10.06 -7.74 -15.22
CA SER A 36 -9.67 -9.14 -15.40
C SER A 36 -8.61 -9.61 -14.39
N SER A 37 -8.07 -8.69 -13.58
CA SER A 37 -7.10 -9.03 -12.53
C SER A 37 -7.72 -9.91 -11.46
N TRP A 38 -6.91 -10.81 -10.89
CA TRP A 38 -7.38 -11.71 -9.85
C TRP A 38 -7.75 -10.94 -8.57
N GLU A 39 -7.11 -9.80 -8.32
CA GLU A 39 -7.42 -8.89 -7.21
C GLU A 39 -8.85 -8.35 -7.32
N PHE A 40 -9.23 -7.90 -8.52
CA PHE A 40 -10.56 -7.37 -8.81
C PHE A 40 -11.63 -8.44 -8.59
N VAL A 41 -11.43 -9.64 -9.17
CA VAL A 41 -12.35 -10.77 -9.01
C VAL A 41 -12.48 -11.20 -7.54
N TYR A 42 -11.38 -11.23 -6.79
CA TYR A 42 -11.42 -11.61 -5.37
C TYR A 42 -12.16 -10.57 -4.53
N LEU A 43 -11.88 -9.28 -4.73
CA LEU A 43 -12.55 -8.22 -3.98
C LEU A 43 -14.02 -8.09 -4.35
N GLU A 44 -14.40 -8.35 -5.60
CA GLU A 44 -15.82 -8.42 -6.00
C GLU A 44 -16.55 -9.50 -5.20
N ALA A 45 -16.01 -10.73 -5.19
CA ALA A 45 -16.59 -11.85 -4.45
C ALA A 45 -16.63 -11.63 -2.92
N LEU A 46 -15.63 -10.94 -2.36
CA LEU A 46 -15.65 -10.56 -0.94
C LEU A 46 -16.67 -9.46 -0.65
N THR A 47 -16.92 -8.57 -1.61
CA THR A 47 -17.91 -7.50 -1.50
C THR A 47 -19.33 -8.05 -1.54
N GLU A 48 -19.60 -9.03 -2.39
CA GLU A 48 -20.88 -9.76 -2.41
C GLU A 48 -21.21 -10.41 -1.06
N LYS A 49 -20.19 -10.75 -0.28
CA LYS A 49 -20.31 -11.34 1.06
C LYS A 49 -20.34 -10.30 2.17
N GLY A 50 -20.32 -9.00 1.84
CA GLY A 50 -20.33 -7.90 2.79
C GLY A 50 -19.01 -7.72 3.56
N LEU A 51 -17.91 -8.33 3.11
CA LEU A 51 -16.64 -8.32 3.86
C LEU A 51 -15.84 -7.04 3.64
N THR A 52 -16.05 -6.31 2.55
CA THR A 52 -15.25 -5.13 2.15
C THR A 52 -15.82 -3.79 2.61
N GLY A 53 -17.03 -3.77 3.20
CA GLY A 53 -17.67 -2.56 3.72
C GLY A 53 -18.15 -1.55 2.67
N VAL A 54 -18.16 -1.93 1.40
CA VAL A 54 -18.69 -1.10 0.30
C VAL A 54 -19.81 -1.84 -0.43
N ASP A 55 -20.61 -1.09 -1.18
CA ASP A 55 -21.67 -1.65 -2.01
C ASP A 55 -21.13 -2.25 -3.32
N LYS A 56 -21.80 -3.28 -3.86
CA LYS A 56 -21.40 -3.93 -5.13
C LYS A 56 -21.38 -2.97 -6.32
N SER A 57 -22.12 -1.85 -6.28
CA SER A 57 -22.05 -0.79 -7.30
C SER A 57 -20.65 -0.24 -7.55
N ARG A 58 -19.71 -0.39 -6.60
CA ARG A 58 -18.28 -0.07 -6.81
C ARG A 58 -17.61 -0.91 -7.91
N PHE A 59 -18.17 -2.07 -8.24
CA PHE A 59 -17.69 -2.93 -9.33
C PHE A 59 -18.45 -2.74 -10.64
N SER A 60 -19.43 -1.82 -10.68
CA SER A 60 -20.17 -1.48 -11.91
C SER A 60 -19.22 -1.14 -13.07
N PRO A 61 -19.54 -1.51 -14.33
CA PRO A 61 -18.76 -1.13 -15.52
C PRO A 61 -18.46 0.37 -15.64
N ASP A 62 -19.36 1.22 -15.13
CA ASP A 62 -19.26 2.68 -15.20
C ASP A 62 -18.34 3.28 -14.13
N TYR A 63 -17.89 2.48 -13.16
CA TYR A 63 -17.02 2.93 -12.08
C TYR A 63 -15.57 2.47 -12.29
N SER A 64 -14.65 3.42 -12.44
CA SER A 64 -13.22 3.13 -12.53
C SER A 64 -12.59 2.98 -11.14
N LEU A 65 -12.60 1.75 -10.62
CA LEU A 65 -12.04 1.44 -9.31
C LEU A 65 -10.51 1.53 -9.33
N THR A 66 -9.96 2.39 -8.47
CA THR A 66 -8.51 2.57 -8.36
C THR A 66 -7.86 1.54 -7.43
N ARG A 67 -6.56 1.33 -7.60
CA ARG A 67 -5.78 0.49 -6.70
C ARG A 67 -5.83 0.98 -5.25
N TYR A 68 -5.84 2.29 -5.03
CA TYR A 68 -5.96 2.90 -3.71
C TYR A 68 -7.30 2.58 -3.03
N GLU A 69 -8.40 2.67 -3.77
CA GLU A 69 -9.72 2.31 -3.25
C GLU A 69 -9.82 0.82 -2.94
N MET A 70 -9.28 -0.03 -3.81
CA MET A 70 -9.20 -1.48 -3.55
C MET A 70 -8.39 -1.78 -2.28
N ALA A 71 -7.31 -1.04 -2.01
CA ALA A 71 -6.56 -1.21 -0.77
C ALA A 71 -7.42 -0.95 0.48
N GLN A 72 -8.28 0.07 0.47
CA GLN A 72 -9.22 0.34 1.58
C GLN A 72 -10.22 -0.80 1.77
N MET A 73 -10.66 -1.42 0.67
CA MET A 73 -11.52 -2.59 0.71
C MET A 73 -10.80 -3.82 1.28
N VAL A 74 -9.52 -4.01 0.95
CA VAL A 74 -8.67 -5.07 1.53
C VAL A 74 -8.49 -4.86 3.03
N GLU A 75 -8.24 -3.64 3.49
CA GLU A 75 -8.11 -3.34 4.93
C GLU A 75 -9.41 -3.67 5.68
N THR A 76 -10.56 -3.34 5.11
CA THR A 76 -11.86 -3.70 5.71
C THR A 76 -12.07 -5.21 5.72
N ALA A 77 -11.77 -5.90 4.61
CA ALA A 77 -11.86 -7.35 4.53
C ALA A 77 -10.92 -8.05 5.52
N TRP A 78 -9.71 -7.50 5.73
CA TRP A 78 -8.77 -8.01 6.73
C TRP A 78 -9.33 -7.93 8.15
N ARG A 79 -9.95 -6.79 8.52
CA ARG A 79 -10.59 -6.64 9.84
C ARG A 79 -11.73 -7.63 10.04
N ASN A 80 -12.42 -7.98 8.97
CA ASN A 80 -13.51 -8.95 8.96
C ASN A 80 -13.05 -10.40 8.73
N ARG A 81 -11.73 -10.66 8.57
CA ARG A 81 -11.19 -11.96 8.17
C ARG A 81 -11.61 -13.09 9.11
N GLN A 82 -11.65 -12.85 10.42
CA GLN A 82 -12.03 -13.86 11.41
C GLN A 82 -13.51 -14.30 11.28
N LEU A 83 -14.35 -13.48 10.68
CA LEU A 83 -15.77 -13.77 10.41
C LEU A 83 -15.97 -14.48 9.07
N ALA A 84 -14.94 -14.50 8.21
CA ALA A 84 -15.02 -15.06 6.86
C ALA A 84 -14.82 -16.58 6.86
N ALA A 85 -15.38 -17.26 5.86
CA ALA A 85 -15.11 -18.68 5.61
C ALA A 85 -13.61 -18.90 5.31
N THR A 86 -13.07 -20.09 5.64
CA THR A 86 -11.64 -20.41 5.47
C THR A 86 -11.10 -20.08 4.07
N ALA A 87 -11.85 -20.43 3.02
CA ALA A 87 -11.47 -20.13 1.64
C ALA A 87 -11.38 -18.62 1.33
N ASP A 88 -12.17 -17.79 2.01
CA ASP A 88 -12.10 -16.33 1.85
C ASP A 88 -10.98 -15.73 2.71
N GLN A 89 -10.64 -16.34 3.85
CA GLN A 89 -9.49 -15.92 4.66
C GLN A 89 -8.18 -16.03 3.88
N GLU A 90 -8.00 -17.08 3.08
CA GLU A 90 -6.86 -17.26 2.19
C GLU A 90 -6.79 -16.17 1.11
N LYS A 91 -7.94 -15.84 0.48
CA LYS A 91 -8.03 -14.75 -0.50
C LYS A 91 -7.64 -13.41 0.13
N ILE A 92 -8.16 -13.15 1.32
CA ILE A 92 -7.88 -11.92 2.08
C ILE A 92 -6.38 -11.83 2.42
N THR A 93 -5.73 -12.93 2.80
CA THR A 93 -4.27 -12.98 3.01
C THR A 93 -3.49 -12.70 1.74
N LYS A 94 -3.87 -13.33 0.63
CA LYS A 94 -3.22 -13.09 -0.67
C LYS A 94 -3.39 -11.64 -1.14
N LEU A 95 -4.58 -11.08 -0.98
CA LEU A 95 -4.86 -9.67 -1.27
C LEU A 95 -4.00 -8.75 -0.41
N ARG A 96 -3.91 -9.00 0.90
CA ARG A 96 -3.06 -8.20 1.79
C ARG A 96 -1.60 -8.18 1.35
N GLN A 97 -1.06 -9.33 0.94
CA GLN A 97 0.29 -9.41 0.37
C GLN A 97 0.43 -8.59 -0.91
N ALA A 98 -0.55 -8.67 -1.82
CA ALA A 98 -0.54 -7.93 -3.09
C ALA A 98 -0.67 -6.41 -2.90
N PHE A 99 -1.34 -5.96 -1.83
CA PHE A 99 -1.56 -4.56 -1.50
C PHE A 99 -0.65 -4.03 -0.37
N ARG A 100 0.43 -4.75 -0.04
CA ARG A 100 1.35 -4.39 1.06
C ARG A 100 1.95 -2.99 0.93
N ARG A 101 2.05 -2.44 -0.28
CA ARG A 101 2.58 -1.08 -0.50
C ARG A 101 1.58 0.02 -0.14
N GLU A 102 0.30 -0.28 -0.26
CA GLU A 102 -0.80 0.64 0.01
C GLU A 102 -1.32 0.53 1.44
N LEU A 103 -1.09 -0.62 2.08
CA LEU A 103 -1.58 -0.93 3.42
C LEU A 103 -0.55 -0.60 4.50
N PRO A 104 -0.99 -0.17 5.69
CA PRO A 104 -0.09 -0.02 6.83
C PRO A 104 0.40 -1.39 7.30
N GLU A 105 1.66 -1.45 7.69
CA GLU A 105 2.23 -2.62 8.37
C GLU A 105 1.49 -2.85 9.71
N ARG A 106 1.19 -4.12 10.01
CA ARG A 106 0.61 -4.55 11.27
C ARG A 106 1.40 -5.69 11.89
N ALA A 107 1.26 -5.85 13.21
CA ALA A 107 1.93 -6.91 13.96
C ALA A 107 1.49 -8.33 13.54
N ASP A 108 0.29 -8.48 12.99
CA ASP A 108 -0.25 -9.73 12.47
C ASP A 108 0.17 -10.03 11.01
N ASP A 109 0.95 -9.14 10.38
CA ASP A 109 1.48 -9.34 9.02
C ASP A 109 2.71 -10.23 8.97
N ASP A 110 3.23 -10.58 10.15
CA ASP A 110 4.40 -11.41 10.29
C ASP A 110 4.08 -12.89 10.02
N ASP A 111 4.03 -13.24 8.73
CA ASP A 111 4.27 -14.61 8.25
C ASP A 111 5.77 -14.82 7.93
N THR A 112 6.65 -13.89 8.32
CA THR A 112 8.10 -13.94 8.04
C THR A 112 8.91 -14.83 8.99
N GLY A 113 8.22 -15.61 9.82
CA GLY A 113 8.80 -16.60 10.73
C GLY A 113 9.61 -17.74 10.09
N LYS A 114 10.01 -17.64 8.81
CA LYS A 114 10.92 -18.61 8.18
C LYS A 114 12.27 -18.04 7.74
N ASP A 115 12.47 -16.71 7.66
CA ASP A 115 13.71 -16.19 7.05
C ASP A 115 13.99 -14.69 7.29
N ALA A 116 13.27 -14.01 8.20
CA ALA A 116 13.62 -12.65 8.62
C ALA A 116 14.91 -12.64 9.45
N LYS A 117 16.03 -12.68 8.73
CA LYS A 117 17.36 -12.52 9.27
C LYS A 117 17.49 -11.12 9.87
N THR A 118 17.44 -11.02 11.20
CA THR A 118 17.47 -9.72 11.89
C THR A 118 18.92 -9.29 12.06
N TYR A 119 19.26 -8.13 11.49
CA TYR A 119 20.57 -7.52 11.69
C TYR A 119 20.64 -6.89 13.08
N ASP A 120 21.42 -7.49 13.96
CA ASP A 120 21.69 -6.93 15.28
C ASP A 120 22.82 -5.90 15.17
N TRP A 121 22.46 -4.62 15.10
CA TRP A 121 23.41 -3.52 14.97
C TRP A 121 24.40 -3.40 16.14
N ARG A 122 24.14 -4.05 17.28
CA ARG A 122 25.07 -4.06 18.43
C ARG A 122 26.13 -5.14 18.33
N SER A 123 25.80 -6.30 17.75
CA SER A 123 26.74 -7.40 17.56
C SER A 123 27.37 -7.43 16.17
N GLY A 124 26.76 -6.76 15.19
CA GLY A 124 27.19 -6.76 13.78
C GLY A 124 26.84 -8.06 13.04
N GLU A 125 26.07 -8.96 13.67
CA GLU A 125 25.73 -10.27 13.14
C GLU A 125 24.29 -10.32 12.62
N ILE A 126 24.07 -11.21 11.65
CA ILE A 126 22.76 -11.50 11.10
C ILE A 126 22.25 -12.79 11.75
N ARG A 127 21.16 -12.72 12.52
CA ARG A 127 20.51 -13.88 13.15
C ARG A 127 19.37 -14.41 12.29
#